data_AF-A0A3A0CAE0-F1
#
_entry.id   AF-A0A3A0CAE0-F1
#
_cell.length_a   1.000
_cell.length_b   1.000
_cell.length_c   1.000
_cell.angle_alpha   90.00
_cell.angle_beta   90.00
_cell.angle_gamma   90.00
#
_symmetry.space_group_name_H-M   'P 1'
#
loop_
_entity.id
_entity.type
_entity.pdbx_description
1 polymer ?
#
loop_
_entity_poly.entity_id
_entity_poly.type
_entity_poly.pdbx_seq_one_letter_code
_entity_poly.pdbx_strand_id
1 'polypeptide(L)'
;MLVLLVLLLAVHKAQAQSKPTGKEFKDGWSTWADAKVGDWAEYQVGKEIKRRYEVVKVSGDVITWSEALTMNGKSEDPKEKKPADWWKIKPLSGKVPPNLNPVWSVAEIKVDDLVLKCDVVSWMNGNLSNEVYFCKDVPCGGLVKFMMDGQATIWLANFGDKDNKVGKLKGSDPNAGRAANLPAFYATSGNVSVHKQTKGEAVSYYKRAVLEGGSREAKLTQTPCDAEGKSAADAKSEDIVIKAEEWLPAKSKPLARGEKVRVTAGEYACDVYEVVEGSARTKIWLSAEGVVVKSETFENGKLTSSTEVVRMSQR
;
A
#
# COMPACT_ATOMS: atom_id res chain seq x y z
N MET A 1 -6.28 -19.35 65.43
CA MET A 1 -4.98 -19.22 64.74
C MET A 1 -5.22 -19.50 63.27
N LEU A 2 -5.31 -18.45 62.45
CA LEU A 2 -4.23 -17.89 61.62
C LEU A 2 -3.83 -18.85 60.48
N VAL A 3 -4.34 -18.67 59.25
CA VAL A 3 -3.88 -17.74 58.17
C VAL A 3 -2.74 -18.33 57.33
N LEU A 4 -3.04 -18.68 56.06
CA LEU A 4 -2.29 -18.39 54.81
C LEU A 4 -3.06 -19.05 53.62
N LEU A 5 -3.72 -18.33 52.70
CA LEU A 5 -3.20 -17.88 51.38
C LEU A 5 -2.21 -18.87 50.73
N VAL A 6 -2.37 -19.34 49.49
CA VAL A 6 -2.25 -18.53 48.25
C VAL A 6 -3.03 -19.16 47.07
N LEU A 7 -3.65 -18.24 46.32
CA LEU A 7 -4.15 -18.25 44.95
C LEU A 7 -3.46 -19.13 43.89
N LEU A 8 -4.26 -19.36 42.84
CA LEU A 8 -3.92 -19.58 41.42
C LEU A 8 -3.43 -20.98 41.02
N LEU A 9 -4.25 -21.66 40.23
CA LEU A 9 -3.91 -22.01 38.85
C LEU A 9 -5.20 -22.34 38.10
N ALA A 10 -5.98 -21.29 37.80
CA ALA A 10 -6.83 -21.30 36.62
C ALA A 10 -5.91 -21.33 35.40
N VAL A 11 -5.40 -22.51 35.07
CA VAL A 11 -4.69 -22.77 33.82
C VAL A 11 -5.73 -22.65 32.72
N HIS A 12 -5.93 -21.42 32.26
CA HIS A 12 -6.46 -21.16 30.94
C HIS A 12 -5.48 -21.83 29.96
N LYS A 13 -5.68 -23.11 29.69
CA LYS A 13 -5.17 -23.75 28.48
C LYS A 13 -5.78 -22.95 27.34
N ALA A 14 -4.97 -22.08 26.75
CA ALA A 14 -5.28 -21.44 25.48
C ALA A 14 -5.85 -22.53 24.56
N GLN A 15 -7.07 -22.33 24.07
CA GLN A 15 -7.73 -23.23 23.13
C GLN A 15 -6.72 -23.63 22.05
N ALA A 16 -6.45 -24.92 21.94
CA ALA A 16 -5.77 -25.45 20.76
C ALA A 16 -6.60 -24.99 19.56
N GLN A 17 -6.03 -24.12 18.71
CA GLN A 17 -6.68 -23.69 17.48
C GLN A 17 -7.08 -24.95 16.71
N SER A 18 -8.39 -25.15 16.48
CA SER A 18 -8.87 -26.24 15.64
C SER A 18 -8.36 -26.06 14.22
N LYS A 19 -8.10 -27.17 13.52
CA LYS A 19 -7.72 -27.14 12.10
C LYS A 19 -8.76 -26.32 11.31
N PRO A 20 -8.35 -25.40 10.42
CA PRO A 20 -9.26 -24.72 9.52
C PRO A 20 -10.12 -25.73 8.74
N THR A 21 -11.43 -25.51 8.69
CA THR A 21 -12.40 -26.44 8.07
C THR A 21 -12.87 -25.99 6.68
N GLY A 22 -12.55 -24.77 6.25
CA GLY A 22 -12.90 -24.21 4.94
C GLY A 22 -11.79 -24.30 3.88
N LYS A 23 -12.13 -24.03 2.61
CA LYS A 23 -11.19 -23.93 1.47
C LYS A 23 -10.91 -22.48 1.05
N GLU A 24 -11.18 -21.54 1.95
CA GLU A 24 -11.05 -20.10 1.73
C GLU A 24 -10.10 -19.47 2.75
N PHE A 25 -9.34 -18.46 2.33
CA PHE A 25 -8.40 -17.76 3.20
C PHE A 25 -9.09 -17.16 4.44
N LYS A 26 -10.35 -16.71 4.28
CA LYS A 26 -11.15 -16.16 5.38
C LYS A 26 -11.47 -17.17 6.49
N ASP A 27 -11.44 -18.46 6.17
CA ASP A 27 -11.65 -19.56 7.12
C ASP A 27 -10.34 -20.07 7.72
N GLY A 28 -9.21 -19.43 7.40
CA GLY A 28 -7.87 -19.80 7.86
C GLY A 28 -7.15 -20.81 6.95
N TRP A 29 -7.71 -21.12 5.77
CA TRP A 29 -7.03 -21.94 4.76
C TRP A 29 -5.86 -21.18 4.11
N SER A 30 -4.85 -21.89 3.62
CA SER A 30 -3.78 -21.32 2.78
C SER A 30 -3.19 -22.36 1.84
N THR A 31 -2.41 -21.92 0.84
CA THR A 31 -1.84 -22.83 -0.17
C THR A 31 -0.79 -23.80 0.38
N TRP A 32 -0.34 -23.64 1.62
CA TRP A 32 0.42 -24.69 2.32
C TRP A 32 -0.36 -26.00 2.46
N ALA A 33 -1.70 -25.95 2.50
CA ALA A 33 -2.56 -27.12 2.62
C ALA A 33 -2.44 -28.06 1.40
N ASP A 34 -2.15 -27.51 0.23
CA ASP A 34 -2.07 -28.25 -1.05
C ASP A 34 -0.64 -28.25 -1.63
N ALA A 35 0.35 -27.87 -0.82
CA ALA A 35 1.74 -27.74 -1.23
C ALA A 35 2.35 -29.09 -1.67
N LYS A 36 3.24 -29.02 -2.67
CA LYS A 36 4.01 -30.16 -3.20
C LYS A 36 5.50 -29.89 -3.04
N VAL A 37 6.29 -30.96 -2.95
CA VAL A 37 7.75 -30.85 -2.96
C VAL A 37 8.19 -30.16 -4.26
N GLY A 38 9.05 -29.15 -4.12
CA GLY A 38 9.50 -28.31 -5.22
C GLY A 38 8.69 -27.02 -5.43
N ASP A 39 7.57 -26.84 -4.75
CA ASP A 39 6.86 -25.56 -4.77
C ASP A 39 7.68 -24.49 -4.04
N TRP A 40 7.83 -23.32 -4.63
CA TRP A 40 8.60 -22.23 -4.02
C TRP A 40 8.04 -20.84 -4.33
N ALA A 41 8.25 -19.92 -3.40
CA ALA A 41 7.93 -18.50 -3.57
C ALA A 41 9.08 -17.64 -3.03
N GLU A 42 9.53 -16.69 -3.82
CA GLU A 42 10.47 -15.64 -3.44
C GLU A 42 9.71 -14.34 -3.21
N TYR A 43 9.99 -13.73 -2.07
CA TYR A 43 9.43 -12.46 -1.64
C TYR A 43 10.53 -11.43 -1.52
N GLN A 44 10.20 -10.21 -1.87
CA GLN A 44 11.00 -9.04 -1.54
C GLN A 44 10.37 -8.37 -0.32
N VAL A 45 11.20 -8.07 0.67
CA VAL A 45 10.84 -7.47 1.96
C VAL A 45 11.60 -6.16 2.07
N GLY A 46 10.88 -5.03 1.98
CA GLY A 46 11.53 -3.73 1.78
C GLY A 46 12.45 -3.71 0.55
N LYS A 47 13.45 -2.83 0.52
CA LYS A 47 14.31 -2.63 -0.67
C LYS A 47 15.47 -3.62 -0.80
N GLU A 48 15.94 -4.19 0.30
CA GLU A 48 17.26 -4.84 0.35
C GLU A 48 17.22 -6.34 0.68
N ILE A 49 16.04 -6.86 1.03
CA ILE A 49 15.90 -8.22 1.55
C ILE A 49 15.04 -9.06 0.60
N LYS A 50 15.60 -10.16 0.11
CA LYS A 50 14.84 -11.22 -0.55
C LYS A 50 14.78 -12.44 0.32
N ARG A 51 13.60 -13.06 0.39
CA ARG A 51 13.38 -14.28 1.13
C ARG A 51 12.66 -15.29 0.25
N ARG A 52 13.28 -16.44 0.04
CA ARG A 52 12.71 -17.56 -0.71
C ARG A 52 12.32 -18.67 0.25
N TYR A 53 11.10 -19.17 0.08
CA TYR A 53 10.59 -20.37 0.71
C TYR A 53 10.46 -21.47 -0.34
N GLU A 54 10.88 -22.68 0.00
CA GLU A 54 10.77 -23.82 -0.89
C GLU A 54 10.36 -25.07 -0.11
N VAL A 55 9.35 -25.77 -0.59
CA VAL A 55 8.83 -27.00 0.03
C VAL A 55 9.79 -28.14 -0.27
N VAL A 56 10.40 -28.70 0.77
CA VAL A 56 11.37 -29.80 0.62
C VAL A 56 10.79 -31.17 0.99
N LYS A 57 9.73 -31.20 1.81
CA LYS A 57 9.05 -32.45 2.18
C LYS A 57 7.58 -32.21 2.51
N VAL A 58 6.73 -33.14 2.10
CA VAL A 58 5.30 -33.18 2.42
C VAL A 58 4.96 -34.57 2.96
N SER A 59 4.24 -34.64 4.08
CA SER A 59 3.81 -35.88 4.71
C SER A 59 2.43 -35.70 5.31
N GLY A 60 1.39 -35.94 4.51
CA GLY A 60 0.01 -35.60 4.88
C GLY A 60 -0.13 -34.09 5.07
N ASP A 61 -0.68 -33.66 6.22
CA ASP A 61 -0.82 -32.25 6.58
C ASP A 61 0.49 -31.58 7.04
N VAL A 62 1.58 -32.35 7.19
CA VAL A 62 2.86 -31.86 7.71
C VAL A 62 3.80 -31.47 6.57
N ILE A 63 4.29 -30.23 6.63
CA ILE A 63 5.17 -29.64 5.63
C ILE A 63 6.54 -29.32 6.25
N THR A 64 7.59 -29.59 5.50
CA THR A 64 8.95 -29.08 5.76
C THR A 64 9.36 -28.20 4.59
N TRP A 65 9.95 -27.06 4.90
CA TRP A 65 10.40 -26.08 3.90
C TRP A 65 11.78 -25.53 4.24
N SER A 66 12.51 -25.10 3.22
CA SER A 66 13.74 -24.32 3.36
C SER A 66 13.45 -22.84 3.25
N GLU A 67 14.24 -22.03 3.96
CA GLU A 67 14.23 -20.58 3.86
C GLU A 67 15.62 -20.11 3.42
N ALA A 68 15.71 -19.45 2.27
CA ALA A 68 16.91 -18.78 1.82
C ALA A 68 16.74 -17.26 1.93
N LEU A 69 17.74 -16.58 2.49
CA LEU A 69 17.73 -15.14 2.69
C LEU A 69 18.83 -14.51 1.85
N THR A 70 18.51 -13.44 1.13
CA THR A 70 19.51 -12.58 0.51
C THR A 70 19.33 -11.18 1.07
N MET A 71 20.37 -10.63 1.68
CA MET A 71 20.40 -9.27 2.21
C MET A 71 21.54 -8.50 1.56
N ASN A 72 21.27 -7.33 0.99
CA ASN A 72 22.31 -6.48 0.39
C ASN A 72 23.16 -7.22 -0.65
N GLY A 73 22.51 -8.04 -1.48
CA GLY A 73 23.15 -8.85 -2.51
C GLY A 73 23.97 -10.04 -1.99
N LYS A 74 24.04 -10.26 -0.68
CA LYS A 74 24.70 -11.42 -0.06
C LYS A 74 23.66 -12.48 0.27
N SER A 75 23.80 -13.66 -0.32
CA SER A 75 22.95 -14.80 -0.02
C SER A 75 23.48 -15.56 1.18
N GLU A 76 22.59 -15.86 2.13
CA GLU A 76 22.81 -16.86 3.17
C GLU A 76 22.45 -18.25 2.64
N ASP A 77 23.12 -19.27 3.18
CA ASP A 77 22.77 -20.66 2.89
C ASP A 77 21.31 -20.96 3.29
N PRO A 78 20.57 -21.71 2.47
CA PRO A 78 19.21 -22.12 2.80
C PRO A 78 19.16 -22.91 4.11
N LYS A 79 18.26 -22.51 5.00
CA LYS A 79 18.04 -23.17 6.30
C LYS A 79 16.72 -23.93 6.26
N GLU A 80 16.79 -25.26 6.35
CA GLU A 80 15.60 -26.10 6.51
C GLU A 80 14.91 -25.80 7.85
N LYS A 81 13.59 -25.64 7.82
CA LYS A 81 12.75 -25.44 9.00
C LYS A 81 12.23 -26.76 9.52
N LYS A 82 11.86 -26.77 10.80
CA LYS A 82 11.26 -27.95 11.41
C LYS A 82 9.92 -28.27 10.73
N PRO A 83 9.57 -29.56 10.56
CA PRO A 83 8.26 -29.96 10.06
C PRO A 83 7.15 -29.36 10.91
N ALA A 84 6.10 -28.86 10.26
CA ALA A 84 4.93 -28.31 10.94
C ALA A 84 3.64 -28.64 10.18
N ASP A 85 2.54 -28.78 10.91
CA ASP A 85 1.22 -28.82 10.27
C ASP A 85 1.00 -27.53 9.47
N TRP A 86 0.50 -27.63 8.25
CA TRP A 86 0.38 -26.50 7.32
C TRP A 86 -0.32 -25.28 7.94
N TRP A 87 -1.35 -25.51 8.76
CA TRP A 87 -2.16 -24.46 9.39
C TRP A 87 -1.45 -23.77 10.58
N LYS A 88 -0.31 -24.32 11.03
CA LYS A 88 0.58 -23.69 12.02
C LYS A 88 1.69 -22.87 11.39
N ILE A 89 1.92 -23.00 10.08
CA ILE A 89 2.93 -22.23 9.35
C ILE A 89 2.47 -20.78 9.29
N LYS A 90 3.28 -19.86 9.83
CA LYS A 90 2.95 -18.43 9.84
C LYS A 90 3.36 -17.81 8.51
N PRO A 91 2.44 -17.15 7.78
CA PRO A 91 2.82 -16.36 6.62
C PRO A 91 3.68 -15.17 7.06
N LEU A 92 4.47 -14.68 6.11
CA LEU A 92 5.36 -13.52 6.26
C LEU A 92 4.67 -12.25 6.79
N SER A 93 3.38 -12.07 6.46
CA SER A 93 2.56 -10.90 6.82
C SER A 93 1.98 -10.93 8.23
N GLY A 94 2.30 -11.94 9.04
CA GLY A 94 1.60 -12.18 10.31
C GLY A 94 0.20 -12.78 10.12
N LYS A 95 -0.42 -13.26 11.21
CA LYS A 95 -1.79 -13.78 11.18
C LYS A 95 -2.76 -12.59 11.11
N VAL A 96 -3.75 -12.66 10.22
CA VAL A 96 -4.91 -11.75 10.25
C VAL A 96 -5.53 -11.86 11.65
N PRO A 97 -5.51 -10.79 12.47
CA PRO A 97 -6.03 -10.88 13.81
C PRO A 97 -7.56 -10.99 13.76
N PRO A 98 -8.15 -12.07 14.30
CA PRO A 98 -9.60 -12.29 14.24
C PRO A 98 -10.39 -11.22 15.01
N ASN A 99 -9.74 -10.55 15.97
CA ASN A 99 -10.36 -9.58 16.87
C ASN A 99 -10.47 -8.16 16.29
N LEU A 100 -9.94 -7.89 15.08
CA LEU A 100 -9.88 -6.54 14.48
C LEU A 100 -10.89 -6.33 13.33
N ASN A 101 -11.98 -7.13 13.29
CA ASN A 101 -13.04 -7.05 12.26
C ASN A 101 -12.48 -6.92 10.83
N PRO A 102 -11.74 -7.93 10.33
CA PRO A 102 -11.18 -7.89 8.99
C PRO A 102 -12.27 -7.82 7.92
N VAL A 103 -12.10 -6.93 6.95
CA VAL A 103 -12.95 -6.82 5.76
C VAL A 103 -12.33 -7.65 4.65
N TRP A 104 -13.11 -8.54 4.07
CA TRP A 104 -12.69 -9.37 2.94
C TRP A 104 -13.28 -8.83 1.64
N SER A 105 -12.47 -8.78 0.61
CA SER A 105 -12.86 -8.41 -0.75
C SER A 105 -12.07 -9.25 -1.77
N VAL A 106 -12.30 -9.01 -3.06
CA VAL A 106 -11.59 -9.69 -4.14
C VAL A 106 -10.95 -8.65 -5.04
N ALA A 107 -9.71 -8.88 -5.46
CA ALA A 107 -8.99 -8.06 -6.42
C ALA A 107 -8.31 -8.92 -7.48
N GLU A 108 -8.21 -8.38 -8.70
CA GLU A 108 -7.37 -8.94 -9.74
C GLU A 108 -6.03 -8.22 -9.75
N ILE A 109 -4.94 -8.95 -9.53
CA ILE A 109 -3.58 -8.42 -9.64
C ILE A 109 -3.00 -8.89 -10.96
N LYS A 110 -2.67 -7.93 -11.83
CA LYS A 110 -1.85 -8.17 -13.01
C LYS A 110 -0.38 -8.21 -12.62
N VAL A 111 0.29 -9.28 -13.03
CA VAL A 111 1.70 -9.60 -12.80
C VAL A 111 2.28 -10.03 -14.15
N ASP A 112 2.90 -9.12 -14.89
CA ASP A 112 3.28 -9.34 -16.30
C ASP A 112 2.13 -9.96 -17.12
N ASP A 113 2.30 -11.20 -17.61
CA ASP A 113 1.32 -11.96 -18.40
C ASP A 113 0.32 -12.77 -17.54
N LEU A 114 0.48 -12.74 -16.21
CA LEU A 114 -0.39 -13.43 -15.24
C LEU A 114 -1.43 -12.48 -14.66
N VAL A 115 -2.68 -12.92 -14.64
CA VAL A 115 -3.77 -12.27 -13.90
C VAL A 115 -4.12 -13.15 -12.73
N LEU A 116 -3.76 -12.73 -11.52
CA LEU A 116 -4.04 -13.45 -10.29
C LEU A 116 -5.33 -12.92 -9.68
N LYS A 117 -6.25 -13.84 -9.37
CA LYS A 117 -7.45 -13.52 -8.58
C LYS A 117 -7.15 -13.73 -7.11
N CYS A 118 -7.28 -12.66 -6.34
CA CYS A 118 -6.79 -12.61 -4.98
C CYS A 118 -7.90 -12.25 -4.00
N ASP A 119 -8.01 -13.03 -2.93
CA ASP A 119 -8.75 -12.66 -1.74
C ASP A 119 -7.94 -11.59 -0.99
N VAL A 120 -8.57 -10.46 -0.73
CA VAL A 120 -7.94 -9.33 -0.08
C VAL A 120 -8.56 -9.16 1.29
N VAL A 121 -7.71 -9.13 2.31
CA VAL A 121 -8.13 -8.89 3.67
C VAL A 121 -7.53 -7.62 4.19
N SER A 122 -8.39 -6.71 4.63
CA SER A 122 -8.01 -5.39 5.11
C SER A 122 -8.48 -5.24 6.56
N TRP A 123 -7.60 -4.74 7.43
CA TRP A 123 -7.95 -4.49 8.82
C TRP A 123 -7.19 -3.29 9.38
N MET A 124 -7.67 -2.81 10.51
CA MET A 124 -7.12 -1.65 11.20
C MET A 124 -6.49 -2.12 12.51
N ASN A 125 -5.23 -1.76 12.75
CA ASN A 125 -4.57 -1.96 14.04
C ASN A 125 -4.32 -0.59 14.66
N GLY A 126 -5.28 -0.12 15.47
CA GLY A 126 -5.34 1.28 15.88
C GLY A 126 -5.39 2.20 14.65
N ASN A 127 -4.32 3.00 14.47
CA ASN A 127 -4.22 3.94 13.35
C ASN A 127 -3.53 3.38 12.10
N LEU A 128 -3.07 2.12 12.12
CA LEU A 128 -2.40 1.51 10.97
C LEU A 128 -3.40 0.72 10.12
N SER A 129 -3.53 1.10 8.85
CA SER A 129 -4.24 0.28 7.86
C SER A 129 -3.32 -0.84 7.38
N ASN A 130 -3.84 -2.06 7.38
CA ASN A 130 -3.13 -3.24 6.89
C ASN A 130 -3.98 -3.92 5.84
N GLU A 131 -3.34 -4.41 4.79
CA GLU A 131 -4.03 -5.16 3.75
C GLU A 131 -3.13 -6.29 3.24
N VAL A 132 -3.66 -7.50 3.14
CA VAL A 132 -2.95 -8.66 2.61
C VAL A 132 -3.71 -9.21 1.41
N TYR A 133 -2.97 -9.54 0.37
CA TYR A 133 -3.47 -10.13 -0.86
C TYR A 133 -3.05 -11.59 -0.90
N PHE A 134 -4.04 -12.47 -0.93
CA PHE A 134 -3.86 -13.91 -0.99
C PHE A 134 -4.43 -14.48 -2.28
N CYS A 135 -3.65 -15.22 -3.06
CA CYS A 135 -4.09 -15.79 -4.33
C CYS A 135 -3.80 -17.29 -4.33
N LYS A 136 -4.77 -18.09 -4.77
CA LYS A 136 -4.70 -19.57 -4.68
C LYS A 136 -3.65 -20.18 -5.60
N ASP A 137 -3.30 -19.47 -6.67
CA ASP A 137 -2.29 -19.90 -7.64
C ASP A 137 -0.84 -19.66 -7.17
N VAL A 138 -0.65 -19.04 -6.00
CA VAL A 138 0.67 -18.73 -5.46
C VAL A 138 1.05 -19.74 -4.37
N PRO A 139 2.19 -20.44 -4.49
CA PRO A 139 2.62 -21.44 -3.52
C PRO A 139 3.04 -20.80 -2.19
N CYS A 140 3.37 -21.65 -1.21
CA CYS A 140 3.95 -21.23 0.08
C CYS A 140 3.12 -20.19 0.84
N GLY A 141 1.80 -20.42 0.92
CA GLY A 141 0.87 -19.63 1.71
C GLY A 141 0.06 -18.61 0.91
N GLY A 142 0.28 -18.47 -0.40
CA GLY A 142 -0.58 -17.70 -1.28
C GLY A 142 -0.38 -16.19 -1.20
N LEU A 143 0.61 -15.73 -0.43
CA LEU A 143 0.87 -14.30 -0.27
C LEU A 143 1.35 -13.70 -1.59
N VAL A 144 0.69 -12.63 -2.04
CA VAL A 144 1.18 -11.82 -3.16
C VAL A 144 1.72 -10.49 -2.68
N LYS A 145 1.04 -9.87 -1.71
CA LYS A 145 1.40 -8.54 -1.25
C LYS A 145 0.93 -8.34 0.19
N PHE A 146 1.77 -7.72 0.99
CA PHE A 146 1.38 -7.15 2.27
C PHE A 146 1.58 -5.64 2.23
N MET A 147 0.52 -4.94 2.58
CA MET A 147 0.44 -3.50 2.68
C MET A 147 0.38 -3.11 4.14
N MET A 148 1.25 -2.19 4.52
CA MET A 148 1.14 -1.46 5.76
C MET A 148 1.08 0.02 5.40
N ASP A 149 0.00 0.66 5.81
CA ASP A 149 -0.18 2.09 5.63
C ASP A 149 -0.09 2.57 4.17
N GLY A 150 -0.64 1.76 3.25
CA GLY A 150 -0.58 2.05 1.81
C GLY A 150 0.77 1.73 1.15
N GLN A 151 1.75 1.22 1.89
CA GLN A 151 3.05 0.82 1.36
C GLN A 151 3.19 -0.69 1.31
N ALA A 152 3.72 -1.20 0.19
CA ALA A 152 4.06 -2.60 0.06
C ALA A 152 5.32 -2.89 0.90
N THR A 153 5.16 -3.58 2.03
CA THR A 153 6.29 -3.97 2.88
C THR A 153 6.83 -5.35 2.51
N ILE A 154 5.96 -6.19 1.94
CA ILE A 154 6.28 -7.51 1.41
C ILE A 154 5.55 -7.69 0.09
N TRP A 155 6.24 -8.22 -0.91
CA TRP A 155 5.60 -8.60 -2.16
C TRP A 155 6.27 -9.81 -2.76
N LEU A 156 5.47 -10.60 -3.48
CA LEU A 156 5.96 -11.68 -4.30
C LEU A 156 6.89 -11.10 -5.36
N ALA A 157 8.08 -11.67 -5.48
CA ALA A 157 9.10 -11.33 -6.47
C ALA A 157 9.19 -12.39 -7.56
N ASN A 158 9.01 -13.66 -7.20
CA ASN A 158 9.02 -14.77 -8.15
C ASN A 158 8.39 -16.00 -7.48
N PHE A 159 7.87 -16.94 -8.26
CA PHE A 159 7.40 -18.22 -7.74
C PHE A 159 7.48 -19.31 -8.80
N GLY A 160 7.45 -20.55 -8.35
CA GLY A 160 7.39 -21.70 -9.23
C GLY A 160 6.72 -22.89 -8.56
N ASP A 161 6.16 -23.75 -9.40
CA ASP A 161 5.68 -25.07 -9.00
C ASP A 161 6.67 -26.16 -9.43
N LYS A 162 6.44 -27.37 -8.90
CA LYS A 162 7.19 -28.58 -9.24
C LYS A 162 7.23 -28.93 -10.75
N ASP A 163 6.34 -28.33 -11.55
CA ASP A 163 6.19 -28.57 -12.98
C ASP A 163 6.86 -27.45 -13.83
N ASN A 164 7.70 -26.61 -13.19
CA ASN A 164 8.45 -25.49 -13.79
C ASN A 164 7.58 -24.38 -14.42
N LYS A 165 6.32 -24.19 -13.98
CA LYS A 165 5.63 -22.93 -14.25
C LYS A 165 6.27 -21.84 -13.42
N VAL A 166 7.23 -21.13 -14.01
CA VAL A 166 7.88 -19.99 -13.38
C VAL A 166 7.04 -18.75 -13.65
N GLY A 167 6.41 -18.22 -12.60
CA GLY A 167 5.79 -16.90 -12.62
C GLY A 167 6.84 -15.85 -12.24
N LYS A 168 7.55 -15.31 -13.22
CA LYS A 168 8.53 -14.23 -12.99
C LYS A 168 7.83 -12.89 -12.98
N LEU A 169 8.03 -12.09 -11.93
CA LEU A 169 7.69 -10.67 -11.96
C LEU A 169 8.90 -9.89 -12.50
N LYS A 170 8.81 -9.33 -13.72
CA LYS A 170 9.75 -8.28 -14.16
C LYS A 170 9.37 -6.96 -13.48
N GLY A 171 10.38 -6.21 -13.02
CA GLY A 171 10.20 -4.91 -12.36
C GLY A 171 9.91 -5.01 -10.86
N SER A 172 10.73 -5.78 -10.13
CA SER A 172 10.51 -6.31 -8.77
C SER A 172 10.46 -5.32 -7.61
N ASP A 173 9.94 -4.12 -7.83
CA ASP A 173 9.42 -3.28 -6.77
C ASP A 173 8.01 -2.85 -7.20
N PRO A 174 6.93 -3.29 -6.51
CA PRO A 174 5.62 -2.77 -6.76
C PRO A 174 5.59 -1.27 -6.46
N ASN A 175 6.56 -0.70 -5.72
CA ASN A 175 6.76 0.73 -5.57
C ASN A 175 7.63 1.35 -6.69
N ALA A 176 8.31 0.57 -7.53
CA ALA A 176 8.94 1.06 -8.77
C ALA A 176 7.84 1.35 -9.79
N GLY A 177 7.25 2.53 -9.63
CA GLY A 177 6.10 3.01 -10.37
C GLY A 177 4.82 3.14 -9.55
N ARG A 178 4.74 2.59 -8.32
CA ARG A 178 3.62 2.87 -7.38
C ARG A 178 3.99 3.78 -6.24
N ALA A 179 3.98 5.04 -6.58
CA ALA A 179 3.23 5.98 -5.77
C ALA A 179 1.71 5.95 -6.15
N ALA A 180 1.19 4.80 -6.64
CA ALA A 180 0.04 4.72 -7.56
C ALA A 180 -1.00 3.62 -7.24
N ASN A 181 -1.34 3.34 -5.98
CA ASN A 181 -2.53 2.50 -5.70
C ASN A 181 -3.32 2.79 -4.42
N LEU A 182 -2.94 3.82 -3.68
CA LEU A 182 -3.88 4.74 -3.04
C LEU A 182 -3.50 6.11 -3.61
N PRO A 183 -4.37 7.11 -3.70
CA PRO A 183 -3.84 8.46 -3.83
C PRO A 183 -2.93 8.64 -2.62
N ALA A 184 -1.61 8.82 -2.84
CA ALA A 184 -0.71 9.26 -1.80
C ALA A 184 -1.42 10.46 -1.17
N PHE A 185 -1.83 10.31 0.08
CA PHE A 185 -2.51 11.36 0.79
C PHE A 185 -1.46 12.43 1.08
N TYR A 186 -1.26 13.27 0.08
CA TYR A 186 -0.16 14.18 -0.11
C TYR A 186 1.26 13.58 -0.09
N ALA A 187 2.07 14.19 -0.96
CA ALA A 187 3.52 14.35 -0.90
C ALA A 187 4.30 13.69 0.26
N THR A 188 5.39 13.04 -0.10
CA THR A 188 6.51 12.80 0.82
C THR A 188 6.83 14.09 1.57
N SER A 189 6.99 14.00 2.90
CA SER A 189 7.39 15.15 3.72
C SER A 189 8.63 15.82 3.13
N GLY A 190 8.64 17.16 3.13
CA GLY A 190 9.71 17.96 2.52
C GLY A 190 9.48 18.35 1.06
N ASN A 191 8.43 17.87 0.39
CA ASN A 191 8.04 18.39 -0.93
C ASN A 191 7.61 19.85 -0.84
N VAL A 192 8.13 20.65 -1.76
CA VAL A 192 7.78 22.06 -1.91
C VAL A 192 7.40 22.35 -3.35
N SER A 193 6.25 22.99 -3.55
CA SER A 193 5.75 23.39 -4.86
C SER A 193 5.28 24.84 -4.85
N VAL A 194 5.39 25.49 -6.00
CA VAL A 194 4.78 26.80 -6.27
C VAL A 194 3.61 26.58 -7.20
N HIS A 195 2.45 27.06 -6.80
CA HIS A 195 1.21 26.95 -7.56
C HIS A 195 0.79 28.32 -8.06
N LYS A 196 0.36 28.36 -9.32
CA LYS A 196 -0.35 29.49 -9.90
C LYS A 196 -1.84 29.19 -9.84
N GLN A 197 -2.61 30.10 -9.25
CA GLN A 197 -4.06 30.05 -9.25
C GLN A 197 -4.60 31.14 -10.18
N THR A 198 -5.59 30.79 -10.98
CA THR A 198 -6.31 31.71 -11.86
C THR A 198 -7.80 31.60 -11.54
N LYS A 199 -8.44 32.73 -11.26
CA LYS A 199 -9.88 32.83 -10.97
C LYS A 199 -10.46 34.02 -11.74
N GLY A 200 -11.17 33.75 -12.83
CA GLY A 200 -11.49 34.78 -13.81
C GLY A 200 -10.22 35.42 -14.37
N GLU A 201 -10.10 36.74 -14.29
CA GLU A 201 -8.91 37.50 -14.71
C GLU A 201 -7.82 37.59 -13.64
N ALA A 202 -8.13 37.23 -12.38
CA ALA A 202 -7.18 37.33 -11.28
C ALA A 202 -6.19 36.16 -11.29
N VAL A 203 -4.90 36.47 -11.16
CA VAL A 203 -3.80 35.51 -11.03
C VAL A 203 -3.09 35.73 -9.70
N SER A 204 -2.90 34.65 -8.94
CA SER A 204 -2.14 34.65 -7.69
C SER A 204 -1.20 33.45 -7.62
N TYR A 205 -0.18 33.54 -6.77
CA TYR A 205 0.75 32.43 -6.53
C TYR A 205 0.82 32.11 -5.04
N TYR A 206 0.98 30.83 -4.75
CA TYR A 206 1.25 30.37 -3.41
C TYR A 206 2.27 29.24 -3.42
N LYS A 207 3.13 29.26 -2.42
CA LYS A 207 4.08 28.20 -2.12
C LYS A 207 3.40 27.23 -1.17
N ARG A 208 3.41 25.96 -1.52
CA ARG A 208 2.94 24.86 -0.67
C ARG A 208 4.14 24.05 -0.20
N ALA A 209 4.24 23.80 1.09
CA ALA A 209 5.25 22.92 1.66
C ALA A 209 4.57 21.84 2.50
N VAL A 210 4.89 20.58 2.25
CA VAL A 210 4.37 19.47 3.06
C VAL A 210 5.31 19.25 4.22
N LEU A 211 4.85 19.58 5.42
CA LEU A 211 5.60 19.43 6.65
C LEU A 211 5.63 17.95 7.07
N GLU A 212 4.47 17.31 7.04
CA GLU A 212 4.26 15.92 7.40
C GLU A 212 3.29 15.30 6.40
N GLY A 213 3.67 14.19 5.79
CA GLY A 213 2.82 13.38 4.92
C GLY A 213 2.60 12.01 5.54
N GLY A 214 1.41 11.44 5.39
CA GLY A 214 1.03 10.15 5.97
C GLY A 214 -0.21 9.59 5.28
N SER A 215 -0.61 8.37 5.61
CA SER A 215 -1.75 7.71 4.95
C SER A 215 -3.13 8.29 5.32
N ARG A 216 -3.23 8.97 6.49
CA ARG A 216 -4.50 9.46 7.06
C ARG A 216 -4.58 10.97 7.22
N GLU A 217 -3.45 11.63 7.39
CA GLU A 217 -3.38 13.08 7.47
C GLU A 217 -2.09 13.58 6.86
N ALA A 218 -2.14 14.84 6.44
CA ALA A 218 -1.03 15.56 5.87
C ALA A 218 -1.13 16.98 6.40
N LYS A 219 -0.01 17.46 6.93
CA LYS A 219 0.14 18.82 7.40
C LYS A 219 0.97 19.55 6.36
N LEU A 220 0.39 20.61 5.82
CA LEU A 220 1.05 21.43 4.84
C LEU A 220 0.89 22.89 5.20
N THR A 221 1.84 23.70 4.76
CA THR A 221 1.73 25.15 4.81
C THR A 221 1.44 25.68 3.43
N GLN A 222 0.66 26.74 3.38
CA GLN A 222 0.43 27.53 2.19
C GLN A 222 0.81 28.98 2.47
N THR A 223 1.77 29.50 1.71
CA THR A 223 2.29 30.86 1.88
C THR A 223 2.13 31.62 0.56
N PRO A 224 1.52 32.81 0.55
CA PRO A 224 1.54 33.67 -0.62
C PRO A 224 2.98 33.94 -1.10
N CYS A 225 3.18 33.95 -2.41
CA CYS A 225 4.50 34.19 -3.01
C CYS A 225 4.38 34.83 -4.40
N ASP A 226 5.52 35.15 -5.00
CA ASP A 226 5.63 35.44 -6.44
C ASP A 226 5.74 34.15 -7.28
N ALA A 227 5.91 34.29 -8.60
CA ALA A 227 6.03 33.18 -9.54
C ALA A 227 7.31 32.35 -9.31
N GLU A 228 8.35 32.98 -8.75
CA GLU A 228 9.63 32.37 -8.41
C GLU A 228 9.58 31.58 -7.09
N GLY A 229 8.51 31.76 -6.30
CA GLY A 229 8.31 31.12 -5.00
C GLY A 229 8.90 31.89 -3.82
N LYS A 230 9.23 33.18 -3.99
CA LYS A 230 9.66 34.07 -2.92
C LYS A 230 8.44 34.69 -2.26
N SER A 231 8.37 34.55 -0.95
CA SER A 231 7.32 35.18 -0.14
C SER A 231 7.75 36.59 0.26
N ALA A 232 6.79 37.51 0.34
CA ALA A 232 7.02 38.81 0.97
C ALA A 232 7.41 38.62 2.44
N ALA A 233 8.16 39.56 3.01
CA ALA A 233 8.68 39.45 4.38
C ALA A 233 7.56 39.36 5.44
N ASP A 234 6.39 39.91 5.15
CA ASP A 234 5.19 39.92 5.98
C ASP A 234 4.15 38.86 5.57
N ALA A 235 4.46 38.02 4.57
CA ALA A 235 3.55 36.98 4.12
C ALA A 235 3.30 35.96 5.23
N LYS A 236 2.03 35.81 5.63
CA LYS A 236 1.62 34.81 6.62
C LYS A 236 1.45 33.45 5.95
N SER A 237 1.98 32.41 6.59
CA SER A 237 1.71 31.02 6.18
C SER A 237 0.44 30.54 6.87
N GLU A 238 -0.41 29.88 6.09
CA GLU A 238 -1.58 29.16 6.59
C GLU A 238 -1.21 27.70 6.81
N ASP A 239 -1.45 27.20 8.02
CA ASP A 239 -1.31 25.78 8.33
C ASP A 239 -2.60 25.06 7.93
N ILE A 240 -2.47 24.05 7.08
CA ILE A 240 -3.58 23.27 6.56
C ILE A 240 -3.35 21.82 6.97
N VAL A 241 -4.31 21.28 7.71
CA VAL A 241 -4.39 19.85 7.98
C VAL A 241 -5.46 19.27 7.08
N ILE A 242 -5.07 18.35 6.23
CA ILE A 242 -6.01 17.60 5.41
C ILE A 242 -6.09 16.22 6.04
N LYS A 243 -7.30 15.68 6.22
CA LYS A 243 -7.51 14.29 6.63
C LYS A 243 -8.04 13.44 5.47
N ALA A 244 -7.65 12.17 5.42
CA ALA A 244 -8.08 11.22 4.41
C ALA A 244 -9.61 11.06 4.37
N GLU A 245 -10.26 11.09 5.53
CA GLU A 245 -11.73 11.03 5.65
C GLU A 245 -12.45 12.29 5.15
N GLU A 246 -11.76 13.43 5.10
CA GLU A 246 -12.29 14.72 4.66
C GLU A 246 -11.96 15.01 3.19
N TRP A 247 -11.05 14.24 2.59
CA TRP A 247 -10.57 14.50 1.24
C TRP A 247 -11.33 13.72 0.17
N LEU A 248 -11.95 14.48 -0.73
CA LEU A 248 -12.90 13.98 -1.72
C LEU A 248 -12.29 13.04 -2.79
N PRO A 249 -11.04 13.25 -3.27
CA PRO A 249 -10.35 12.27 -4.12
C PRO A 249 -10.16 10.90 -3.47
N ALA A 250 -9.94 10.81 -2.14
CA ALA A 250 -9.84 9.51 -1.45
C ALA A 250 -11.18 8.76 -1.36
N LYS A 251 -12.31 9.44 -1.56
CA LYS A 251 -13.65 8.81 -1.64
C LYS A 251 -14.05 8.41 -3.05
N SER A 252 -13.28 8.78 -4.07
CA SER A 252 -13.64 8.58 -5.48
C SER A 252 -12.63 7.69 -6.21
N LYS A 253 -13.14 6.86 -7.13
CA LYS A 253 -12.28 6.14 -8.07
C LYS A 253 -11.73 7.15 -9.09
N PRO A 254 -10.44 7.07 -9.46
CA PRO A 254 -9.92 7.93 -10.52
C PRO A 254 -10.70 7.71 -11.83
N LEU A 255 -11.00 8.80 -12.53
CA LEU A 255 -11.58 8.80 -13.86
C LEU A 255 -10.61 8.23 -14.89
N ALA A 256 -9.33 8.59 -14.77
CA ALA A 256 -8.24 8.13 -15.62
C ALA A 256 -6.98 7.93 -14.77
N ARG A 257 -6.12 7.00 -15.20
CA ARG A 257 -4.84 6.72 -14.55
C ARG A 257 -3.69 6.94 -15.52
N GLY A 258 -2.61 7.54 -15.03
CA GLY A 258 -1.41 7.82 -15.84
C GLY A 258 -1.64 8.80 -17.00
N GLU A 259 -2.64 9.68 -16.90
CA GLU A 259 -2.88 10.72 -17.89
C GLU A 259 -1.72 11.71 -17.89
N LYS A 260 -1.15 11.96 -19.08
CA LYS A 260 -0.05 12.92 -19.22
C LYS A 260 -0.61 14.34 -19.25
N VAL A 261 -0.17 15.16 -18.30
CA VAL A 261 -0.53 16.58 -18.21
C VAL A 261 0.73 17.44 -18.28
N ARG A 262 0.70 18.47 -19.14
CA ARG A 262 1.75 19.48 -19.25
C ARG A 262 1.34 20.73 -18.48
N VAL A 263 2.18 21.13 -17.54
CA VAL A 263 2.07 22.39 -16.77
C VAL A 263 3.35 23.18 -16.94
N THR A 264 3.38 24.40 -16.40
CA THR A 264 4.58 25.26 -16.45
C THR A 264 5.82 24.57 -15.85
N ALA A 265 5.66 23.77 -14.78
CA ALA A 265 6.78 23.03 -14.16
C ALA A 265 7.32 21.84 -14.99
N GLY A 266 6.58 21.37 -16.01
CA GLY A 266 6.96 20.19 -16.80
C GLY A 266 5.79 19.31 -17.23
N GLU A 267 6.09 18.13 -17.77
CA GLU A 267 5.11 17.09 -18.07
C GLU A 267 5.10 16.04 -16.95
N TYR A 268 3.91 15.66 -16.49
CA TYR A 268 3.70 14.70 -15.41
C TYR A 268 2.69 13.63 -15.83
N ALA A 269 2.88 12.39 -15.39
CA ALA A 269 1.85 11.35 -15.47
C ALA A 269 1.02 11.40 -14.18
N CYS A 270 -0.30 11.58 -14.31
CA CYS A 270 -1.21 11.83 -13.19
C CYS A 270 -2.40 10.88 -13.18
N ASP A 271 -2.88 10.58 -11.98
CA ASP A 271 -4.23 10.07 -11.80
C ASP A 271 -5.21 11.25 -11.76
N VAL A 272 -6.33 11.11 -12.47
CA VAL A 272 -7.33 12.17 -12.63
C VAL A 272 -8.55 11.82 -11.81
N TYR A 273 -8.93 12.73 -10.92
CA TYR A 273 -10.12 12.62 -10.08
C TYR A 273 -11.10 13.71 -10.47
N GLU A 274 -12.40 13.43 -10.33
CA GLU A 274 -13.45 14.44 -10.45
C GLU A 274 -14.25 14.47 -9.15
N VAL A 275 -14.41 15.70 -8.65
CA VAL A 275 -15.16 16.01 -7.44
C VAL A 275 -16.34 16.87 -7.86
N VAL A 276 -17.54 16.44 -7.49
CA VAL A 276 -18.78 17.16 -7.79
C VAL A 276 -19.37 17.70 -6.50
N GLU A 277 -19.46 19.02 -6.39
CA GLU A 277 -20.04 19.73 -5.25
C GLU A 277 -21.13 20.69 -5.75
N GLY A 278 -22.39 20.31 -5.57
CA GLY A 278 -23.52 21.07 -6.11
C GLY A 278 -23.45 21.16 -7.64
N SER A 279 -23.31 22.37 -8.18
CA SER A 279 -23.17 22.63 -9.62
C SER A 279 -21.70 22.71 -10.10
N ALA A 280 -20.75 22.71 -9.16
CA ALA A 280 -19.33 22.76 -9.47
C ALA A 280 -18.77 21.36 -9.71
N ARG A 281 -17.99 21.21 -10.77
CA ARG A 281 -17.22 20.00 -11.09
C ARG A 281 -15.74 20.36 -11.10
N THR A 282 -14.97 19.77 -10.20
CA THR A 282 -13.54 20.00 -10.10
C THR A 282 -12.78 18.77 -10.55
N LYS A 283 -11.98 18.91 -11.61
CA LYS A 283 -11.00 17.91 -12.02
C LYS A 283 -9.67 18.16 -11.34
N ILE A 284 -9.05 17.10 -10.85
CA ILE A 284 -7.80 17.15 -10.08
C ILE A 284 -6.82 16.15 -10.69
N TRP A 285 -5.66 16.62 -11.12
CA TRP A 285 -4.55 15.80 -11.60
C TRP A 285 -3.54 15.64 -10.47
N LEU A 286 -3.45 14.43 -9.93
CA LEU A 286 -2.56 14.06 -8.85
C LEU A 286 -1.36 13.31 -9.43
N SER A 287 -0.15 13.83 -9.23
CA SER A 287 1.08 13.11 -9.56
C SER A 287 1.22 11.82 -8.77
N ALA A 288 2.08 10.92 -9.25
CA ALA A 288 2.50 9.76 -8.49
C ALA A 288 2.93 10.17 -7.08
N GLU A 289 3.75 11.20 -6.95
CA GLU A 289 4.30 11.69 -5.67
C GLU A 289 3.24 12.32 -4.73
N GLY A 290 1.95 12.33 -5.08
CA GLY A 290 0.89 12.88 -4.23
C GLY A 290 0.81 14.40 -4.25
N VAL A 291 1.43 15.06 -5.24
CA VAL A 291 1.30 16.50 -5.46
C VAL A 291 0.15 16.76 -6.44
N VAL A 292 -0.75 17.68 -6.10
CA VAL A 292 -1.77 18.19 -7.03
C VAL A 292 -1.07 19.03 -8.10
N VAL A 293 -0.85 18.46 -9.27
CA VAL A 293 -0.12 19.09 -10.39
C VAL A 293 -1.01 20.14 -11.07
N LYS A 294 -2.29 19.84 -11.19
CA LYS A 294 -3.29 20.71 -11.82
C LYS A 294 -4.65 20.49 -11.17
N SER A 295 -5.46 21.54 -11.10
CA SER A 295 -6.89 21.44 -10.83
C SER A 295 -7.67 22.41 -11.70
N GLU A 296 -8.87 22.01 -12.11
CA GLU A 296 -9.77 22.86 -12.90
C GLU A 296 -11.19 22.72 -12.36
N THR A 297 -11.82 23.84 -12.00
CA THR A 297 -13.20 23.88 -11.52
C THR A 297 -14.09 24.49 -12.57
N PHE A 298 -15.15 23.76 -12.92
CA PHE A 298 -16.16 24.14 -13.89
C PHE A 298 -17.50 24.33 -13.19
N GLU A 299 -18.14 25.46 -13.41
CA GLU A 299 -19.53 25.70 -12.98
C GLU A 299 -20.39 25.90 -14.22
N ASN A 300 -21.49 25.15 -14.33
CA ASN A 300 -22.37 25.18 -15.50
C ASN A 300 -21.63 25.00 -16.84
N GLY A 301 -20.57 24.20 -16.85
CA GLY A 301 -19.74 23.90 -18.02
C GLY A 301 -18.70 24.98 -18.38
N LYS A 302 -18.61 26.08 -17.62
CA LYS A 302 -17.59 27.12 -17.81
C LYS A 302 -16.48 26.99 -16.76
N LEU A 303 -15.22 27.13 -17.19
CA LEU A 303 -14.08 27.14 -16.29
C LEU A 303 -14.13 28.41 -15.41
N THR A 304 -14.24 28.23 -14.10
CA THR A 304 -14.30 29.35 -13.12
C THR A 304 -12.99 29.54 -12.37
N SER A 305 -12.24 28.45 -12.17
CA SER A 305 -10.89 28.55 -11.61
C SER A 305 -9.99 27.41 -12.08
N SER A 306 -8.70 27.68 -12.12
CA SER A 306 -7.67 26.67 -12.37
C SER A 306 -6.48 26.90 -11.46
N THR A 307 -5.83 25.81 -11.07
CA THR A 307 -4.52 25.83 -10.42
C THR A 307 -3.57 24.96 -11.22
N GLU A 308 -2.33 25.39 -11.39
CA GLU A 308 -1.25 24.56 -11.93
C GLU A 308 0.04 24.73 -11.11
N VAL A 309 0.87 23.69 -11.06
CA VAL A 309 2.21 23.78 -10.51
C VAL A 309 3.14 24.45 -11.52
N VAL A 310 3.79 25.53 -11.09
CA VAL A 310 4.77 26.27 -11.91
C VAL A 310 6.21 25.97 -11.52
N ARG A 311 6.42 25.43 -10.32
CA ARG A 311 7.75 24.97 -9.87
C ARG A 311 7.61 23.84 -8.86
N MET A 312 8.46 22.83 -8.96
CA MET A 312 8.66 21.82 -7.93
C MET A 312 10.11 21.81 -7.46
N SER A 313 10.30 21.72 -6.16
CA SER A 313 11.60 21.44 -5.55
C SER A 313 11.47 20.10 -4.82
N GLN A 314 12.01 19.04 -5.41
CA GLN A 314 12.25 17.78 -4.72
C GLN A 314 13.56 17.94 -3.91
N ARG A 315 13.57 17.46 -2.67
CA ARG A 315 14.81 17.26 -1.92
C ARG A 315 15.40 15.90 -2.24
#